data_AF-A0A1E7FKH3-F1
#
_entry.id   AF-A0A1E7FKH3-F1
#
_cell.length_a   1.000
_cell.length_b   1.000
_cell.length_c   1.000
_cell.angle_alpha   90.00
_cell.angle_beta   90.00
_cell.angle_gamma   90.00
#
_symmetry.space_group_name_H-M   'P 1'
#
loop_
_entity.id
_entity.type
_entity.pdbx_description
1 polymer ?
#
loop_
_entity_poly.entity_id
_entity_poly.type
_entity_poly.pdbx_seq_one_letter_code
_entity_poly.pdbx_strand_id
1 'polypeptide(L)'
;MMFSDEQELPRIGSEATTITTTTTTTTVISRVIAWIEKRKAPACISRRLRQRVQVSSSYFDEDDNNDLYIITGLGKVWYGTRPAAEVVKVVGFIPPRYVCFMVSGCICDVAQFIIYALFYWMIINDPSLCWMISFFGSIVFRHTSHRYLVFGDYIGSYWNSLIKMYLGYSIIIIISTVFNFIMTKYVKVPHLIAWVITLLWTGIVNYFILKKIWSWDGSSTNSKGVSSTTISSITTIDDNSEQIIELKSMKNTTTSTTSSRSSSSRAYSRP
;
A
#
# COMPACT_ATOMS: atom_id res chain seq x y z
N MET A 1 45.28 3.33 -4.26
CA MET A 1 45.30 2.65 -5.57
C MET A 1 44.47 3.49 -6.53
N MET A 2 45.09 4.46 -7.20
CA MET A 2 45.68 4.30 -8.54
C MET A 2 44.66 3.75 -9.53
N PHE A 3 44.01 4.66 -10.26
CA PHE A 3 43.73 4.57 -11.69
C PHE A 3 43.35 5.97 -12.16
N SER A 4 44.38 6.72 -12.56
CA SER A 4 44.26 7.91 -13.38
C SER A 4 44.51 7.45 -14.81
N ASP A 5 43.45 7.16 -15.54
CA ASP A 5 43.49 7.03 -17.00
C ASP A 5 42.40 7.96 -17.56
N GLU A 6 42.85 9.12 -18.03
CA GLU A 6 42.17 9.96 -18.99
C GLU A 6 42.04 9.17 -20.30
N GLN A 7 40.89 8.56 -20.54
CA GLN A 7 40.50 8.14 -21.89
C GLN A 7 39.77 9.29 -22.58
N GLU A 8 40.41 9.83 -23.62
CA GLU A 8 39.79 10.68 -24.62
C GLU A 8 38.57 9.97 -25.22
N LEU A 9 37.40 10.59 -25.06
CA LEU A 9 36.15 10.12 -25.64
C LEU A 9 36.12 10.40 -27.16
N PRO A 10 35.77 9.43 -28.00
CA PRO A 10 35.56 9.66 -29.41
C PRO A 10 34.36 10.60 -29.62
N ARG A 11 34.59 11.65 -30.40
CA ARG A 11 33.61 12.63 -30.84
C ARG A 11 32.62 11.94 -31.79
N ILE A 12 31.52 11.40 -31.23
CA ILE A 12 30.44 10.77 -31.99
C ILE A 12 29.64 11.87 -32.71
N GLY A 13 29.57 11.74 -34.04
CA GLY A 13 28.78 12.59 -34.91
C GLY A 13 27.29 12.51 -34.59
N SER A 14 26.67 13.68 -34.50
CA SER A 14 25.23 13.86 -34.30
C SER A 14 24.48 13.55 -35.59
N GLU A 15 24.13 12.28 -35.82
CA GLU A 15 23.05 11.93 -36.75
C GLU A 15 21.71 11.99 -36.02
N ALA A 16 20.90 12.99 -36.37
CA ALA A 16 19.56 13.18 -35.86
C ALA A 16 18.61 12.13 -36.48
N THR A 17 18.51 10.95 -35.87
CA THR A 17 17.48 9.97 -36.20
C THR A 17 16.17 10.35 -35.50
N THR A 18 15.30 11.06 -36.22
CA THR A 18 13.93 11.36 -35.82
C THR A 18 13.10 10.06 -35.81
N ILE A 19 12.97 9.43 -34.64
CA ILE A 19 12.14 8.23 -34.44
C ILE A 19 10.70 8.68 -34.15
N THR A 20 9.85 8.64 -35.17
CA THR A 20 8.40 8.83 -35.07
C THR A 20 7.77 7.53 -34.57
N THR A 21 7.64 7.35 -33.25
CA THR A 21 7.01 6.16 -32.65
C THR A 21 6.17 6.56 -31.44
N THR A 22 5.06 7.27 -31.65
CA THR A 22 4.27 7.85 -30.54
C THR A 22 2.79 7.51 -30.53
N THR A 23 2.27 6.74 -31.49
CA THR A 23 0.79 6.62 -31.63
C THR A 23 0.19 5.29 -31.18
N THR A 24 0.97 4.24 -30.95
CA THR A 24 0.42 2.89 -30.66
C THR A 24 0.37 2.53 -29.17
N THR A 25 1.12 3.22 -28.31
CA THR A 25 1.23 2.88 -26.87
C THR A 25 0.03 3.34 -26.04
N THR A 26 -0.67 4.41 -26.44
CA THR A 26 -1.80 4.99 -25.70
C THR A 26 -3.05 4.10 -25.68
N THR A 27 -3.29 3.32 -26.73
CA THR A 27 -4.46 2.42 -26.82
C THR A 27 -4.31 1.17 -25.96
N VAL A 28 -3.08 0.66 -25.82
CA VAL A 28 -2.80 -0.53 -25.00
C VAL A 28 -2.95 -0.19 -23.52
N ILE A 29 -2.41 0.95 -23.08
CA ILE A 29 -2.51 1.41 -21.68
C ILE A 29 -3.97 1.60 -21.27
N SER A 30 -4.79 2.23 -22.13
CA SER A 30 -6.22 2.45 -21.85
C SER A 30 -7.01 1.14 -21.70
N ARG A 31 -6.70 0.12 -22.51
CA ARG A 31 -7.35 -1.20 -22.40
C ARG A 31 -6.94 -1.97 -21.15
N VAL A 32 -5.68 -1.86 -20.74
CA VAL A 32 -5.18 -2.47 -19.51
C VAL A 32 -5.83 -1.82 -18.28
N ILE A 33 -5.94 -0.49 -18.26
CA ILE A 33 -6.64 0.24 -17.18
C ILE A 33 -8.11 -0.17 -17.09
N ALA A 34 -8.83 -0.21 -18.21
CA ALA A 34 -10.23 -0.63 -18.24
C ALA A 34 -10.43 -2.10 -17.81
N TRP A 35 -9.50 -2.98 -18.18
CA TRP A 35 -9.54 -4.39 -17.76
C TRP A 35 -9.26 -4.56 -16.26
N ILE A 36 -8.30 -3.80 -15.70
CA ILE A 36 -8.00 -3.78 -14.27
C ILE A 36 -9.20 -3.24 -13.48
N GLU A 37 -9.85 -2.20 -13.98
CA GLU A 37 -11.03 -1.62 -13.32
C GLU A 37 -12.22 -2.58 -13.30
N LYS A 38 -12.42 -3.37 -14.37
CA LYS A 38 -13.48 -4.38 -14.46
C LYS A 38 -13.25 -5.58 -13.54
N ARG A 39 -12.02 -5.78 -13.03
CA ARG A 39 -11.68 -6.84 -12.05
C ARG A 39 -11.66 -6.37 -10.59
N LYS A 40 -12.23 -5.21 -10.25
CA LYS A 40 -12.54 -4.86 -8.86
C LYS A 40 -13.42 -5.96 -8.25
N ALA A 41 -12.78 -6.86 -7.51
CA ALA A 41 -13.45 -7.96 -6.84
C ALA A 41 -14.56 -7.41 -5.93
N PRO A 42 -15.74 -8.03 -5.92
CA PRO A 42 -16.86 -7.54 -5.14
C PRO A 42 -16.48 -7.50 -3.65
N ALA A 43 -16.51 -6.29 -3.08
CA ALA A 43 -16.12 -6.00 -1.69
C ALA A 43 -16.94 -6.80 -0.64
N CYS A 44 -18.01 -7.47 -1.06
CA CYS A 44 -18.90 -8.22 -0.18
C CYS A 44 -18.37 -9.61 0.24
N ILE A 45 -17.37 -10.18 -0.44
CA ILE A 45 -16.85 -11.52 -0.10
C ILE A 45 -16.03 -11.50 1.20
N SER A 46 -15.35 -10.39 1.52
CA SER A 46 -14.47 -10.33 2.70
C SER A 46 -15.24 -10.31 4.03
N ARG A 47 -16.46 -9.73 4.08
CA ARG A 47 -17.23 -9.65 5.33
C ARG A 47 -17.77 -11.00 5.80
N ARG A 48 -18.33 -11.83 4.90
CA ARG A 48 -18.88 -13.16 5.28
C ARG A 48 -17.79 -14.15 5.65
N LEU A 49 -16.64 -14.13 4.96
CA LEU A 49 -15.48 -14.93 5.34
C LEU A 49 -14.91 -14.49 6.70
N ARG A 50 -14.82 -13.18 6.96
CA ARG A 50 -14.33 -12.65 8.25
C ARG A 50 -15.24 -13.03 9.42
N GLN A 51 -16.56 -13.07 9.19
CA GLN A 51 -17.52 -13.50 10.22
C GLN A 51 -17.40 -14.98 10.56
N ARG A 52 -17.18 -15.86 9.57
CA ARG A 52 -16.95 -17.29 9.83
C ARG A 52 -15.62 -17.57 10.52
N VAL A 53 -14.56 -16.83 10.19
CA VAL A 53 -13.24 -17.00 10.82
C VAL A 53 -13.25 -16.54 12.29
N GLN A 54 -14.01 -15.51 12.65
CA GLN A 54 -14.13 -15.11 14.06
C GLN A 54 -14.84 -16.16 14.92
N VAL A 55 -15.82 -16.90 14.38
CA VAL A 55 -16.51 -17.97 15.12
C VAL A 55 -15.60 -19.19 15.34
N SER A 56 -14.64 -19.47 14.44
CA SER A 56 -13.67 -20.55 14.65
C SER A 56 -12.51 -20.17 15.59
N SER A 57 -12.23 -18.88 15.79
CA SER A 57 -11.12 -18.46 16.64
C SER A 57 -11.40 -18.62 18.13
N SER A 58 -12.67 -18.69 18.56
CA SER A 58 -13.01 -18.86 19.99
C SER A 58 -12.84 -20.28 20.52
N TYR A 59 -12.53 -21.25 19.65
CA TYR A 59 -12.30 -22.64 20.04
C TYR A 59 -10.81 -23.02 20.21
N PHE A 60 -9.89 -22.10 19.89
CA PHE A 60 -8.44 -22.35 19.94
C PHE A 60 -7.73 -21.67 21.14
N ASP A 61 -8.44 -21.02 22.05
CA ASP A 61 -7.83 -20.26 23.16
C ASP A 61 -7.61 -21.09 24.45
N GLU A 62 -8.00 -22.38 24.52
CA GLU A 62 -7.95 -23.12 25.80
C GLU A 62 -6.83 -24.17 25.98
N ASP A 63 -5.97 -24.46 24.99
CA ASP A 63 -4.98 -25.56 25.13
C ASP A 63 -3.53 -25.20 24.76
N ASP A 64 -3.16 -23.91 24.84
CA ASP A 64 -1.83 -23.40 24.44
C ASP A 64 -0.95 -23.05 25.65
N ASN A 65 -1.09 -23.80 26.75
CA ASN A 65 -0.57 -23.37 28.06
C ASN A 65 0.82 -23.91 28.45
N ASN A 66 1.55 -24.63 27.59
CA ASN A 66 2.84 -25.21 28.03
C ASN A 66 4.00 -25.29 27.02
N ASP A 67 3.84 -24.90 25.76
CA ASP A 67 5.00 -24.84 24.88
C ASP A 67 5.60 -23.44 24.88
N LEU A 68 6.84 -23.37 25.37
CA LEU A 68 7.72 -22.21 25.48
C LEU A 68 8.18 -21.72 24.09
N TYR A 69 7.25 -21.50 23.16
CA TYR A 69 7.56 -20.98 21.84
C TYR A 69 8.01 -19.52 21.99
N ILE A 70 9.26 -19.26 21.59
CA ILE A 70 9.91 -17.94 21.56
C ILE A 70 9.05 -16.91 20.78
N ILE A 71 8.19 -17.39 19.87
CA ILE A 71 7.31 -16.59 19.02
C ILE A 71 5.89 -17.16 19.12
N THR A 72 5.00 -16.46 19.82
CA THR A 72 3.57 -16.77 19.87
C THR A 72 2.78 -15.86 18.92
N GLY A 73 1.69 -16.36 18.34
CA GLY A 73 0.77 -15.59 17.49
C GLY A 73 1.12 -15.52 16.00
N LEU A 74 2.20 -16.15 15.53
CA LEU A 74 2.61 -16.16 14.13
C LEU A 74 1.56 -16.78 13.20
N GLY A 75 0.87 -17.83 13.64
CA GLY A 75 -0.22 -18.45 12.88
C GLY A 75 -1.34 -17.47 12.54
N LYS A 76 -1.74 -16.62 13.49
CA LYS A 76 -2.81 -15.61 13.29
C LYS A 76 -2.45 -14.58 12.21
N VAL A 77 -1.15 -14.29 12.05
CA VAL A 77 -0.60 -13.44 10.97
C VAL A 77 -0.66 -14.15 9.63
N TRP A 78 -0.26 -15.42 9.58
CA TRP A 78 -0.27 -16.21 8.36
C TRP A 78 -1.68 -16.37 7.77
N TYR A 79 -2.68 -16.53 8.63
CA TYR A 79 -4.09 -16.56 8.22
C TYR A 79 -4.69 -15.17 7.91
N GLY A 80 -3.89 -14.10 8.03
CA GLY A 80 -4.29 -12.76 7.60
C GLY A 80 -5.40 -12.11 8.43
N THR A 81 -5.63 -12.60 9.65
CA THR A 81 -6.74 -12.09 10.48
C THR A 81 -6.41 -10.78 11.18
N ARG A 82 -5.12 -10.55 11.50
CA ARG A 82 -4.62 -9.37 12.21
C ARG A 82 -3.15 -9.09 11.83
N PRO A 83 -2.69 -7.82 11.90
CA PRO A 83 -1.29 -7.47 11.64
C PRO A 83 -0.34 -8.09 12.66
N ALA A 84 0.86 -8.47 12.21
CA ALA A 84 1.88 -9.08 13.07
C ALA A 84 2.24 -8.20 14.26
N ALA A 85 2.34 -6.89 14.05
CA ALA A 85 2.69 -5.93 15.09
C ALA A 85 1.70 -5.87 16.28
N GLU A 86 0.50 -6.44 16.16
CA GLU A 86 -0.50 -6.44 17.25
C GLU A 86 -0.64 -7.80 17.93
N VAL A 87 -0.23 -8.89 17.26
CA VAL A 87 -0.53 -10.26 17.70
C VAL A 87 0.73 -11.05 18.02
N VAL A 88 1.87 -10.72 17.41
CA VAL A 88 3.12 -11.43 17.64
C VAL A 88 3.75 -10.93 18.93
N LYS A 89 3.94 -11.85 19.87
CA LYS A 89 4.73 -11.62 21.09
C LYS A 89 6.05 -12.37 20.94
N VAL A 90 7.15 -11.65 21.12
CA VAL A 90 8.50 -12.23 21.09
C VAL A 90 9.00 -12.21 22.53
N VAL A 91 9.21 -13.40 23.11
CA VAL A 91 9.62 -13.54 24.53
C VAL A 91 8.67 -12.79 25.49
N GLY A 92 7.36 -12.86 25.22
CA GLY A 92 6.35 -12.17 26.03
C GLY A 92 6.24 -10.65 25.81
N PHE A 93 7.15 -10.02 25.08
CA PHE A 93 7.11 -8.59 24.75
C PHE A 93 6.47 -8.35 23.38
N ILE A 94 5.67 -7.29 23.30
CA ILE A 94 5.12 -6.79 22.03
C ILE A 94 6.15 -5.82 21.46
N PRO A 95 6.84 -6.15 20.35
CA PRO A 95 7.86 -5.29 19.78
C PRO A 95 7.23 -3.97 19.29
N PRO A 96 7.91 -2.82 19.46
CA PRO A 96 7.45 -1.56 18.89
C PRO A 96 7.24 -1.68 17.38
N ARG A 97 6.16 -1.11 16.84
CA ARG A 97 5.82 -1.15 15.40
C ARG A 97 6.99 -0.78 14.48
N TYR A 98 7.87 0.12 14.92
CA TYR A 98 9.07 0.50 14.20
C TYR A 98 10.05 -0.67 14.00
N VAL A 99 10.23 -1.53 14.99
CA VAL A 99 11.12 -2.71 14.89
C VAL A 99 10.58 -3.68 13.84
N CYS A 100 9.28 -3.98 13.87
CA CYS A 100 8.64 -4.80 12.84
C CYS A 100 8.80 -4.20 11.44
N PHE A 101 8.72 -2.88 11.31
CA PHE A 101 8.97 -2.17 10.06
C PHE A 101 10.41 -2.32 9.59
N MET A 102 11.40 -2.19 10.47
CA MET A 102 12.82 -2.37 10.14
C MET A 102 13.11 -3.81 9.70
N VAL A 103 12.60 -4.81 10.42
CA VAL A 103 12.75 -6.23 10.05
C VAL A 103 12.11 -6.52 8.70
N SER A 104 10.89 -6.01 8.47
CA SER A 104 10.21 -6.12 7.18
C SER A 104 11.01 -5.49 6.04
N GLY A 105 11.62 -4.33 6.30
CA GLY A 105 12.55 -3.66 5.39
C GLY A 105 13.78 -4.51 5.06
N CYS A 106 14.45 -5.06 6.08
CA CYS A 106 15.62 -5.93 5.90
C CYS A 106 15.29 -7.18 5.08
N ILE A 107 14.16 -7.84 5.36
CA ILE A 107 13.72 -9.01 4.57
C ILE A 107 13.48 -8.61 3.11
N CYS A 108 12.92 -7.42 2.88
CA CYS A 108 12.71 -6.91 1.53
C CYS A 108 14.03 -6.59 0.82
N ASP A 109 15.03 -6.05 1.52
CA ASP A 109 16.34 -5.75 0.94
C ASP A 109 17.07 -7.04 0.55
N VAL A 110 16.97 -8.09 1.38
CA VAL A 110 17.46 -9.44 1.03
C VAL A 110 16.72 -9.98 -0.20
N ALA A 111 15.40 -9.85 -0.27
CA ALA A 111 14.63 -10.27 -1.44
C ALA A 111 15.04 -9.49 -2.71
N GLN A 112 15.27 -8.18 -2.60
CA GLN A 112 15.78 -7.36 -3.70
C GLN A 112 17.15 -7.84 -4.17
N PHE A 113 18.05 -8.16 -3.24
CA PHE A 113 19.38 -8.69 -3.56
C PHE A 113 19.29 -10.05 -4.28
N ILE A 114 18.40 -10.93 -3.85
CA ILE A 114 18.15 -12.21 -4.52
C ILE A 114 17.63 -11.99 -5.95
N ILE A 115 16.65 -11.10 -6.12
CA ILE A 115 16.09 -10.75 -7.43
C ILE A 115 17.21 -10.18 -8.33
N TYR A 116 18.03 -9.27 -7.81
CA TYR A 116 19.19 -8.73 -8.52
C TYR A 116 20.16 -9.83 -8.95
N ALA A 117 20.55 -10.73 -8.05
CA ALA A 117 21.46 -11.82 -8.35
C ALA A 117 20.90 -12.76 -9.43
N LEU A 118 19.60 -13.06 -9.38
CA LEU A 118 18.91 -13.86 -10.41
C LEU A 118 18.92 -13.16 -11.77
N PHE A 119 18.57 -11.88 -11.84
CA PHE A 119 18.58 -11.13 -13.10
C PHE A 119 19.99 -10.96 -13.69
N TYR A 120 20.97 -10.72 -12.82
CA TYR A 120 22.38 -10.64 -13.20
C TYR A 120 22.87 -11.96 -13.78
N TRP A 121 22.43 -13.10 -13.21
CA TRP A 121 22.81 -14.41 -13.71
C TRP A 121 22.11 -14.80 -15.02
N MET A 122 20.86 -14.38 -15.23
CA MET A 122 20.03 -14.91 -16.32
C MET A 122 20.07 -14.11 -17.63
N ILE A 123 20.10 -12.77 -17.62
CA ILE A 123 19.65 -12.00 -18.80
C ILE A 123 20.49 -10.76 -19.12
N ILE A 124 21.01 -10.01 -18.14
CA ILE A 124 21.40 -8.60 -18.37
C ILE A 124 22.83 -8.34 -17.88
N ASN A 125 23.76 -8.16 -18.83
CA ASN A 125 25.13 -7.71 -18.54
C ASN A 125 25.21 -6.23 -18.11
N ASP A 126 24.13 -5.45 -18.29
CA ASP A 126 24.06 -4.07 -17.81
C ASP A 126 23.70 -4.00 -16.32
N PRO A 127 24.66 -3.71 -15.43
CA PRO A 127 24.43 -3.74 -13.99
C PRO A 127 23.38 -2.71 -13.55
N SER A 128 23.31 -1.56 -14.22
CA SER A 128 22.35 -0.49 -13.93
C SER A 128 20.91 -0.89 -14.22
N LEU A 129 20.67 -1.58 -15.33
CA LEU A 129 19.32 -1.97 -15.74
C LEU A 129 18.83 -3.16 -14.90
N CYS A 130 19.71 -4.11 -14.60
CA CYS A 130 19.44 -5.18 -13.65
C CYS A 130 19.10 -4.64 -12.24
N TRP A 131 19.87 -3.66 -11.76
CA TRP A 131 19.60 -2.99 -10.49
C TRP A 131 18.24 -2.26 -10.50
N MET A 132 17.92 -1.53 -11.58
CA MET A 132 16.65 -0.83 -11.71
C MET A 132 15.44 -1.80 -11.71
N ILE A 133 15.51 -2.89 -12.47
CA ILE A 133 14.42 -3.89 -12.54
C ILE A 133 14.25 -4.61 -11.20
N SER A 134 15.34 -5.03 -10.57
CA SER A 134 15.29 -5.69 -9.25
C SER A 134 14.72 -4.76 -8.19
N PHE A 135 15.12 -3.49 -8.20
CA PHE A 135 14.55 -2.47 -7.33
C PHE A 135 13.03 -2.34 -7.56
N PHE A 136 12.59 -2.19 -8.80
CA PHE A 136 11.17 -2.04 -9.12
C PHE A 136 10.34 -3.27 -8.71
N GLY A 137 10.84 -4.48 -8.97
CA GLY A 137 10.21 -5.72 -8.54
C GLY A 137 10.11 -5.84 -7.01
N SER A 138 11.15 -5.39 -6.30
CA SER A 138 11.16 -5.42 -4.83
C SER A 138 10.08 -4.54 -4.19
N ILE A 139 9.61 -3.47 -4.87
CA ILE A 139 8.55 -2.59 -4.35
C ILE A 139 7.27 -3.38 -4.10
N VAL A 140 6.92 -4.32 -4.98
CA VAL A 140 5.71 -5.17 -4.81
C VAL A 140 5.85 -6.05 -3.56
N PHE A 141 7.03 -6.64 -3.37
CA PHE A 141 7.31 -7.44 -2.19
C PHE A 141 7.30 -6.60 -0.91
N ARG A 142 7.87 -5.40 -0.96
CA ARG A 142 7.87 -4.42 0.15
C ARG A 142 6.46 -4.02 0.54
N HIS A 143 5.59 -3.74 -0.43
CA HIS A 143 4.17 -3.42 -0.20
C HIS A 143 3.47 -4.55 0.53
N THR A 144 3.64 -5.76 0.01
CA THR A 144 3.04 -6.98 0.54
C THR A 144 3.52 -7.23 1.98
N SER A 145 4.84 -7.17 2.20
CA SER A 145 5.47 -7.32 3.52
C SER A 145 4.96 -6.28 4.53
N HIS A 146 4.90 -4.99 4.16
CA HIS A 146 4.39 -3.93 5.03
C HIS A 146 2.92 -4.11 5.38
N ARG A 147 2.10 -4.56 4.43
CA ARG A 147 0.68 -4.83 4.65
C ARG A 147 0.47 -5.95 5.66
N TYR A 148 1.17 -7.07 5.52
CA TYR A 148 0.98 -8.23 6.40
C TYR A 148 1.68 -8.07 7.76
N LEU A 149 2.89 -7.49 7.79
CA LEU A 149 3.69 -7.40 9.01
C LEU A 149 3.36 -6.16 9.86
N VAL A 150 3.18 -5.00 9.25
CA VAL A 150 3.20 -3.72 9.98
C VAL A 150 1.81 -3.12 10.14
N PHE A 151 1.12 -2.88 9.03
CA PHE A 151 -0.06 -2.01 9.04
C PHE A 151 -1.41 -2.74 8.96
N GLY A 152 -1.41 -4.01 8.57
CA GLY A 152 -2.62 -4.81 8.44
C GLY A 152 -3.45 -4.46 7.20
N ASP A 153 -4.71 -4.88 7.23
CA ASP A 153 -5.63 -4.65 6.12
C ASP A 153 -5.97 -3.16 5.97
N TYR A 154 -5.43 -2.54 4.92
CA TYR A 154 -5.78 -1.19 4.51
C TYR A 154 -7.26 -1.15 4.05
N ILE A 155 -8.01 -0.18 4.59
CA ILE A 155 -9.41 0.08 4.24
C ILE A 155 -9.42 0.86 2.94
N GLY A 156 -9.28 0.16 1.81
CA GLY A 156 -9.30 0.78 0.49
C GLY A 156 -8.90 -0.18 -0.62
N SER A 157 -9.02 0.29 -1.87
CA SER A 157 -8.56 -0.47 -3.04
C SER A 157 -7.05 -0.73 -2.96
N TYR A 158 -6.65 -1.99 -3.10
CA TYR A 158 -5.24 -2.43 -3.11
C TYR A 158 -4.37 -1.56 -4.02
N TRP A 159 -4.86 -1.29 -5.23
CA TRP A 159 -4.18 -0.49 -6.25
C TRP A 159 -3.91 0.96 -5.82
N ASN A 160 -4.83 1.58 -5.08
CA ASN A 160 -4.64 2.97 -4.64
C ASN A 160 -3.51 3.06 -3.59
N SER A 161 -3.49 2.11 -2.65
CA SER A 161 -2.39 1.97 -1.69
C SER A 161 -1.07 1.69 -2.40
N LEU A 162 -1.08 0.81 -3.41
CA LEU A 162 0.11 0.47 -4.18
C LEU A 162 0.67 1.69 -4.93
N ILE A 163 -0.17 2.45 -5.64
CA ILE A 163 0.25 3.66 -6.38
C ILE A 163 0.83 4.71 -5.43
N LYS A 164 0.15 4.99 -4.31
CA LYS A 164 0.68 5.90 -3.27
C LYS A 164 2.06 5.45 -2.78
N MET A 165 2.25 4.15 -2.64
CA MET A 165 3.53 3.58 -2.26
C MET A 165 4.61 3.82 -3.32
N TYR A 166 4.32 3.50 -4.59
CA TYR A 166 5.23 3.76 -5.71
C TYR A 166 5.66 5.22 -5.78
N LEU A 167 4.70 6.17 -5.68
CA LEU A 167 5.02 7.60 -5.67
C LEU A 167 5.97 7.99 -4.54
N GLY A 168 5.71 7.48 -3.33
CA GLY A 168 6.59 7.69 -2.18
C GLY A 168 8.00 7.15 -2.43
N TYR A 169 8.11 5.92 -2.93
CA TYR A 169 9.42 5.31 -3.23
C TYR A 169 10.16 6.00 -4.37
N SER A 170 9.48 6.42 -5.44
CA SER A 170 10.11 7.17 -6.54
C SER A 170 10.78 8.44 -6.04
N ILE A 171 10.11 9.20 -5.16
CA ILE A 171 10.68 10.41 -4.55
C ILE A 171 11.89 10.05 -3.67
N ILE A 172 11.78 9.01 -2.85
CA ILE A 172 12.86 8.56 -1.97
C ILE A 172 14.09 8.12 -2.77
N ILE A 173 13.92 7.44 -3.90
CA ILE A 173 15.05 7.06 -4.77
C ILE A 173 15.78 8.29 -5.28
N ILE A 174 15.06 9.29 -5.79
CA ILE A 174 15.68 10.51 -6.32
C ILE A 174 16.48 11.22 -5.21
N ILE A 175 15.88 11.36 -4.02
CA ILE A 175 16.55 11.95 -2.85
C ILE A 175 17.77 11.12 -2.45
N SER A 176 17.65 9.79 -2.45
CA SER A 176 18.73 8.84 -2.15
C SER A 176 19.90 8.99 -3.11
N THR A 177 19.63 9.08 -4.42
CA THR A 177 20.64 9.25 -5.46
C THR A 177 21.38 10.57 -5.29
N VAL A 178 20.66 11.67 -5.02
CA VAL A 178 21.26 12.98 -4.74
C VAL A 178 22.11 12.93 -3.48
N PHE A 179 21.62 12.32 -2.41
CA PHE A 179 22.37 12.18 -1.15
C PHE A 179 23.64 11.35 -1.33
N ASN A 180 23.56 10.22 -2.03
CA ASN A 180 24.71 9.37 -2.33
C ASN A 180 25.74 10.13 -3.20
N PHE A 181 25.28 10.88 -4.21
CA PHE A 181 26.15 11.75 -5.01
C PHE A 181 26.88 12.79 -4.15
N ILE A 182 26.18 13.42 -3.19
CA ILE A 182 26.79 14.39 -2.28
C ILE A 182 27.85 13.72 -1.39
N MET A 183 27.52 12.57 -0.80
CA MET A 183 28.43 11.83 0.09
C MET A 183 29.71 11.38 -0.62
N THR A 184 29.59 10.88 -1.85
CA THR A 184 30.72 10.37 -2.62
C THR A 184 31.60 11.51 -3.16
N LYS A 185 31.02 12.63 -3.62
CA LYS A 185 31.78 13.74 -4.21
C LYS A 185 32.37 14.70 -3.17
N TYR A 186 31.63 15.03 -2.12
CA TYR A 186 32.07 16.06 -1.16
C TYR A 186 32.75 15.48 0.08
N VAL A 187 32.26 14.35 0.61
CA VAL A 187 32.74 13.80 1.88
C VAL A 187 33.86 12.77 1.67
N LYS A 188 34.10 12.33 0.43
CA LYS A 188 35.12 11.33 0.05
C LYS A 188 35.03 10.02 0.86
N VAL A 189 33.82 9.67 1.31
CA VAL A 189 33.56 8.42 2.04
C VAL A 189 33.65 7.25 1.05
N PRO A 190 34.23 6.10 1.44
CA PRO A 190 34.24 4.91 0.59
C PRO A 190 32.81 4.49 0.22
N HIS A 191 32.62 4.15 -1.06
CA HIS A 191 31.31 3.91 -1.67
C HIS A 191 30.41 2.95 -0.87
N LEU A 192 30.98 1.89 -0.29
CA LEU A 192 30.25 0.90 0.49
C LEU A 192 29.65 1.50 1.78
N ILE A 193 30.40 2.34 2.49
CA ILE A 193 29.91 3.00 3.71
C ILE A 193 28.85 4.05 3.37
N ALA A 194 29.08 4.83 2.31
CA ALA A 194 28.10 5.80 1.82
C ALA A 194 26.78 5.10 1.44
N TRP A 195 26.85 3.92 0.82
CA TRP A 195 25.69 3.11 0.47
C TRP A 195 24.92 2.62 1.70
N VAL A 196 25.59 2.05 2.71
CA VAL A 196 24.94 1.59 3.96
C VAL A 196 24.27 2.75 4.71
N ILE A 197 24.95 3.90 4.82
CA ILE A 197 24.38 5.10 5.46
C ILE A 197 23.15 5.58 4.68
N THR A 198 23.21 5.57 3.35
CA THR A 198 22.09 5.96 2.50
C THR A 198 20.90 5.01 2.67
N LEU A 199 21.13 3.69 2.77
CA LEU A 199 20.07 2.71 3.06
C LEU A 199 19.44 2.96 4.44
N LEU A 200 20.26 3.17 5.46
CA LEU A 200 19.76 3.44 6.82
C LEU A 200 18.92 4.72 6.85
N TRP A 201 19.43 5.80 6.25
CA TRP A 201 18.76 7.10 6.17
C TRP A 201 17.44 7.01 5.40
N THR A 202 17.45 6.39 4.22
CA THR A 202 16.25 6.23 3.40
C THR A 202 15.20 5.35 4.10
N GLY A 203 15.61 4.33 4.85
CA GLY A 203 14.71 3.53 5.69
C GLY A 203 13.97 4.38 6.75
N ILE A 204 14.67 5.30 7.41
CA ILE A 204 14.08 6.23 8.40
C ILE A 204 13.10 7.18 7.71
N VAL A 205 13.51 7.83 6.63
CA VAL A 205 12.65 8.77 5.89
C VAL A 205 11.40 8.06 5.35
N ASN A 206 11.57 6.84 4.83
CA ASN A 206 10.48 6.01 4.34
C ASN A 206 9.45 5.72 5.44
N TYR A 207 9.89 5.37 6.64
CA TYR A 207 8.99 5.19 7.78
C TYR A 207 8.13 6.43 8.05
N PHE A 208 8.73 7.62 8.05
CA PHE A 208 8.00 8.86 8.30
C PHE A 208 7.00 9.19 7.19
N ILE A 209 7.37 8.99 5.92
CA ILE A 209 6.47 9.20 4.78
C ILE A 209 5.27 8.24 4.87
N LEU A 210 5.51 6.95 5.14
CA LEU A 210 4.41 5.99 5.30
C LEU A 210 3.53 6.34 6.51
N LYS A 211 4.12 6.75 7.63
CA LYS A 211 3.35 7.16 8.81
C LYS A 211 2.45 8.35 8.49
N LYS A 212 2.95 9.34 7.74
CA LYS A 212 2.17 10.51 7.31
C LYS A 212 1.08 10.16 6.30
N ILE A 213 1.40 9.35 5.29
CA ILE A 213 0.43 9.00 4.23
C ILE A 213 -0.72 8.17 4.77
N TRP A 214 -0.45 7.29 5.75
CA TRP A 214 -1.49 6.52 6.45
C TRP A 214 -2.29 7.36 7.43
N SER A 215 -1.65 8.31 8.13
CA SER A 215 -2.35 9.22 9.05
C SER A 215 -3.26 10.21 8.32
N TRP A 216 -2.93 10.61 7.10
CA TRP A 216 -3.71 11.60 6.34
C TRP A 216 -5.07 11.06 5.90
N ASP A 217 -5.14 9.77 5.57
CA ASP A 217 -6.33 9.14 5.02
C ASP A 217 -7.53 9.18 6.00
N GLY A 218 -7.25 9.23 7.32
CA GLY A 218 -8.28 9.32 8.36
C GLY A 218 -8.85 10.71 8.60
N SER A 219 -8.23 11.79 8.09
CA SER A 219 -8.63 13.17 8.39
C SER A 219 -9.46 13.84 7.29
N SER A 220 -9.82 13.10 6.22
CA SER A 220 -10.53 13.64 5.05
C SER A 220 -12.07 13.59 5.19
N THR A 221 -12.60 13.40 6.39
CA THR A 221 -14.03 13.60 6.67
C THR A 221 -14.26 15.07 7.02
N ASN A 222 -15.09 15.76 6.22
CA ASN A 222 -15.58 17.14 6.39
C ASN A 222 -14.70 18.30 5.90
N SER A 223 -14.39 18.34 4.61
CA SER A 223 -14.35 19.64 3.94
C SER A 223 -14.88 19.55 2.52
N LYS A 224 -16.03 20.20 2.34
CA LYS A 224 -16.72 20.52 1.10
C LYS A 224 -17.57 19.37 0.55
N GLY A 225 -18.81 19.37 1.07
CA GLY A 225 -19.95 19.06 0.24
C GLY A 225 -19.76 19.74 -1.11
N VAL A 226 -19.51 18.91 -2.12
CA VAL A 226 -19.90 19.22 -3.48
C VAL A 226 -21.41 19.40 -3.37
N SER A 227 -21.84 20.65 -3.28
CA SER A 227 -23.17 21.01 -3.74
C SER A 227 -23.27 20.38 -5.12
N SER A 228 -23.97 19.26 -5.20
CA SER A 228 -24.62 18.84 -6.42
C SER A 228 -25.44 20.05 -6.84
N THR A 229 -24.85 20.87 -7.71
CA THR A 229 -25.58 21.72 -8.60
C THR A 229 -26.50 20.76 -9.34
N THR A 230 -27.71 20.63 -8.82
CA THR A 230 -28.87 20.18 -9.55
C THR A 230 -28.85 20.99 -10.84
N ILE A 231 -28.31 20.38 -11.90
CA ILE A 231 -28.55 20.84 -13.26
C ILE A 231 -30.04 20.55 -13.44
N SER A 232 -30.85 21.55 -13.08
CA SER A 232 -32.24 21.64 -13.47
C SER A 232 -32.22 21.58 -14.99
N SER A 233 -32.60 20.42 -15.51
CA SER A 233 -32.94 20.20 -16.89
C SER A 233 -33.85 21.34 -17.33
N ILE A 234 -33.33 22.27 -18.13
CA ILE A 234 -34.13 23.13 -18.99
C ILE A 234 -34.68 22.19 -20.06
N THR A 235 -35.80 21.55 -19.76
CA THR A 235 -36.70 21.06 -20.80
C THR A 235 -37.35 22.30 -21.42
N THR A 236 -36.95 22.59 -22.65
CA THR A 236 -37.73 23.38 -23.60
C THR A 236 -39.15 22.83 -23.62
N ILE A 237 -40.09 23.59 -23.05
CA ILE A 237 -41.52 23.36 -23.18
C ILE A 237 -41.93 24.06 -24.48
N ASP A 238 -42.26 23.24 -25.47
CA ASP A 238 -43.09 23.61 -26.60
C ASP A 238 -44.46 24.05 -26.08
N ASP A 239 -44.93 25.18 -26.62
CA ASP A 239 -46.32 25.62 -26.53
C ASP A 239 -47.22 24.56 -27.18
N ASN A 240 -47.93 23.80 -26.36
CA ASN A 240 -49.29 23.36 -26.66
C ASN A 240 -50.02 22.93 -25.39
N SER A 241 -50.67 23.93 -24.81
CA SER A 241 -52.01 23.91 -24.24
C SER A 241 -52.75 22.58 -24.10
N GLU A 242 -53.21 22.40 -22.85
CA GLU A 242 -54.51 21.88 -22.43
C GLU A 242 -54.65 20.40 -22.05
N GLN A 243 -54.93 20.26 -20.75
CA GLN A 243 -55.79 19.28 -20.06
C GLN A 243 -55.10 18.26 -19.14
N ILE A 244 -55.79 18.03 -18.01
CA ILE A 244 -55.66 16.93 -17.04
C ILE A 244 -54.56 17.18 -15.98
N ILE A 245 -54.81 17.99 -14.92
CA ILE A 245 -55.64 17.72 -13.72
C ILE A 245 -55.47 16.28 -13.18
N GLU A 246 -55.19 16.19 -11.87
CA GLU A 246 -55.38 14.99 -11.03
C GLU A 246 -54.17 14.07 -10.83
N LEU A 247 -53.39 14.34 -9.77
CA LEU A 247 -53.00 13.39 -8.71
C LEU A 247 -51.88 13.97 -7.84
N LYS A 248 -52.25 14.97 -7.03
CA LYS A 248 -51.50 15.40 -5.84
C LYS A 248 -52.35 15.09 -4.60
N SER A 249 -52.50 13.82 -4.28
CA SER A 249 -52.98 13.39 -2.96
C SER A 249 -52.76 11.89 -2.79
N MET A 250 -51.90 11.52 -1.84
CA MET A 250 -51.75 10.22 -1.15
C MET A 250 -50.28 9.79 -1.06
N LYS A 251 -49.65 10.13 0.08
CA LYS A 251 -49.15 9.11 1.01
C LYS A 251 -48.71 9.74 2.33
N ASN A 252 -49.74 9.92 3.16
CA ASN A 252 -49.75 9.81 4.61
C ASN A 252 -48.82 8.67 5.10
N THR A 253 -47.98 8.91 6.11
CA THR A 253 -48.23 8.64 7.55
C THR A 253 -47.86 7.20 7.93
N THR A 254 -47.61 7.00 9.23
CA THR A 254 -47.41 5.74 9.98
C THR A 254 -45.96 5.19 9.94
N THR A 255 -45.27 4.86 11.04
CA THR A 255 -45.63 4.76 12.46
C THR A 255 -44.33 4.69 13.28
N SER A 256 -44.33 5.31 14.45
CA SER A 256 -43.42 5.06 15.56
C SER A 256 -43.75 3.72 16.25
N THR A 257 -42.76 2.90 16.62
CA THR A 257 -42.92 1.93 17.71
C THR A 257 -41.59 1.64 18.43
N THR A 258 -41.64 1.93 19.72
CA THR A 258 -40.72 1.70 20.83
C THR A 258 -40.44 0.22 21.09
N SER A 259 -39.21 -0.13 21.50
CA SER A 259 -38.96 -1.31 22.35
C SER A 259 -37.60 -1.20 23.05
N SER A 260 -37.64 -0.69 24.27
CA SER A 260 -36.68 -0.92 25.35
C SER A 260 -36.61 -2.41 25.73
N ARG A 261 -35.41 -3.00 25.84
CA ARG A 261 -35.23 -4.23 26.63
C ARG A 261 -33.97 -4.14 27.49
N SER A 262 -34.24 -4.18 28.78
CA SER A 262 -33.33 -4.18 29.92
C SER A 262 -32.81 -5.59 30.26
N SER A 263 -31.85 -5.60 31.18
CA SER A 263 -31.45 -6.67 32.11
C SER A 263 -30.63 -7.87 31.59
N SER A 264 -29.43 -8.06 32.15
CA SER A 264 -29.28 -8.95 33.31
C SER A 264 -27.85 -8.94 33.86
N SER A 265 -27.73 -8.56 35.13
CA SER A 265 -26.54 -8.70 35.98
C SER A 265 -26.34 -10.16 36.37
N ARG A 266 -25.09 -10.64 36.41
CA ARG A 266 -24.73 -11.81 37.22
C ARG A 266 -23.39 -11.57 37.93
N ALA A 267 -23.50 -11.48 39.24
CA ALA A 267 -22.40 -11.31 40.17
C ALA A 267 -21.79 -12.66 40.59
N TYR A 268 -20.55 -12.55 41.06
CA TYR A 268 -19.67 -13.54 41.68
C TYR A 268 -20.31 -14.39 42.78
N SER A 269 -19.88 -15.65 42.86
CA SER A 269 -19.41 -16.31 44.10
C SER A 269 -18.93 -17.72 43.77
N ARG A 270 -17.71 -18.08 44.20
CA ARG A 270 -17.37 -19.44 44.66
C ARG A 270 -16.02 -19.43 45.41
N PRO A 271 -15.83 -20.43 46.29
CA PRO A 271 -15.15 -20.33 47.59
C PRO A 271 -13.63 -20.33 47.53
#